data_AF-A0A4V2A8F3-F1
#
_entry.id   AF-A0A4V2A8F3-F1
#
_cell.length_a   1.000
_cell.length_b   1.000
_cell.length_c   1.000
_cell.angle_alpha   90.00
_cell.angle_beta   90.00
_cell.angle_gamma   90.00
#
_symmetry.space_group_name_H-M   'P 1'
#
loop_
_entity.id
_entity.type
_entity.pdbx_description
1 polymer ?
#
loop_
_entity_poly.entity_id
_entity_poly.type
_entity_poly.pdbx_seq_one_letter_code
_entity_poly.pdbx_strand_id
1 'polypeptide(L)'
;MLPKITAAIAVFGFLSLEGQAQLNVQSGATFFMQPGAQVTVQGDVQNAGTLNNDGSLRVQGNYTNTGTYASAATGSLEMYGTGNVNLASGNNVISNLIINKSLASEVVTLTANTTVSNGFTLTQGILTTNPTVTPAVALIAGATTPFTFAVGKEVIGSVRRTSWTAGAARVFNQPNMLVTTNGGTTPTDLTVTMIPNGDPTQAEREVKRKFNFAQTGGSGFTADVRFPYADGELTGTNTEQGLVPWKLVA
;
A
#
# COMPACT_ATOMS: atom_id res chain seq x y z
N MET A 1 22.78 -65.84 -24.18
CA MET A 1 22.22 -64.47 -24.18
C MET A 1 21.65 -64.22 -22.79
N LEU A 2 22.25 -63.34 -21.99
CA LEU A 2 21.72 -63.02 -20.65
C LEU A 2 20.60 -61.96 -20.76
N PRO A 3 19.50 -62.08 -20.00
CA PRO A 3 18.47 -61.06 -19.98
C PRO A 3 18.95 -59.84 -19.16
N LYS A 4 18.86 -58.65 -19.75
CA LYS A 4 19.07 -57.38 -19.04
C LYS A 4 17.86 -57.13 -18.14
N ILE A 5 18.06 -57.14 -16.82
CA ILE A 5 17.07 -56.63 -15.87
C ILE A 5 17.26 -55.11 -15.80
N THR A 6 16.33 -54.36 -16.38
CA THR A 6 16.29 -52.91 -16.27
C THR A 6 15.58 -52.56 -14.95
N ALA A 7 16.34 -52.21 -13.92
CA ALA A 7 15.78 -51.69 -12.68
C ALA A 7 15.29 -50.26 -12.93
N ALA A 8 13.97 -50.06 -12.93
CA ALA A 8 13.37 -48.73 -12.89
C ALA A 8 13.48 -48.18 -11.46
N ILE A 9 14.34 -47.19 -11.25
CA ILE A 9 14.39 -46.42 -10.01
C ILE A 9 13.22 -45.43 -10.05
N ALA A 10 12.15 -45.72 -9.30
CA ALA A 10 11.10 -44.75 -9.03
C ALA A 10 11.62 -43.72 -8.03
N VAL A 11 12.05 -42.55 -8.53
CA VAL A 11 12.33 -41.38 -7.68
C VAL A 11 10.98 -40.80 -7.24
N PHE A 12 10.52 -41.20 -6.06
CA PHE A 12 9.42 -40.51 -5.38
C PHE A 12 9.95 -39.16 -4.88
N GLY A 13 9.66 -38.10 -5.64
CA GLY A 13 9.87 -36.74 -5.15
C GLY A 13 8.99 -36.52 -3.92
N PHE A 14 9.61 -36.34 -2.75
CA PHE A 14 8.92 -35.81 -1.58
C PHE A 14 8.51 -34.37 -1.90
N LEU A 15 7.27 -34.18 -2.34
CA LEU A 15 6.60 -32.89 -2.30
C LEU A 15 6.37 -32.57 -0.82
N SER A 16 7.26 -31.79 -0.22
CA SER A 16 7.01 -31.21 1.09
C SER A 16 5.89 -30.17 0.95
N LEU A 17 4.66 -30.54 1.31
CA LEU A 17 3.62 -29.55 1.58
C LEU A 17 4.00 -28.83 2.87
N GLU A 18 4.63 -27.66 2.75
CA GLU A 18 4.88 -26.80 3.89
C GLU A 18 3.54 -26.19 4.36
N GLY A 19 2.98 -26.73 5.44
CA GLY A 19 1.84 -26.12 6.11
C GLY A 19 2.26 -24.84 6.82
N GLN A 20 1.84 -23.68 6.32
CA GLN A 20 2.12 -22.40 6.96
C GLN A 20 1.18 -22.15 8.14
N ALA A 21 1.72 -21.67 9.27
CA ALA A 21 0.91 -21.34 10.45
C ALA A 21 -0.05 -20.17 10.16
N GLN A 22 -1.35 -20.38 10.38
CA GLN A 22 -2.40 -19.38 10.22
C GLN A 22 -2.91 -18.90 11.59
N LEU A 23 -3.42 -17.67 11.65
CA LEU A 23 -4.16 -17.16 12.82
C LEU A 23 -5.62 -16.94 12.42
N ASN A 24 -6.54 -17.68 13.03
CA ASN A 24 -7.97 -17.51 12.84
C ASN A 24 -8.64 -17.09 14.16
N VAL A 25 -9.00 -15.81 14.28
CA VAL A 25 -9.76 -15.29 15.43
C VAL A 25 -11.24 -15.35 15.06
N GLN A 26 -11.90 -16.40 15.52
CA GLN A 26 -13.30 -16.67 15.20
C GLN A 26 -14.26 -15.65 15.84
N SER A 27 -15.50 -15.58 15.33
CA SER A 27 -16.54 -14.75 15.94
C SER A 27 -16.75 -15.10 17.42
N GLY A 28 -16.83 -14.07 18.26
CA GLY A 28 -16.91 -14.22 19.73
C GLY A 28 -15.56 -14.49 20.42
N ALA A 29 -14.49 -14.83 19.68
CA ALA A 29 -13.16 -14.97 20.24
C ALA A 29 -12.48 -13.60 20.37
N THR A 30 -11.56 -13.50 21.34
CA THR A 30 -10.67 -12.35 21.48
C THR A 30 -9.22 -12.80 21.49
N PHE A 31 -8.40 -12.17 20.65
CA PHE A 31 -6.96 -12.32 20.65
C PHE A 31 -6.32 -11.03 21.20
N PHE A 32 -5.48 -11.18 22.22
CA PHE A 32 -4.77 -10.05 22.84
C PHE A 32 -3.28 -10.13 22.55
N MET A 33 -2.74 -9.05 22.00
CA MET A 33 -1.31 -8.83 21.87
C MET A 33 -0.93 -7.58 22.66
N GLN A 34 -0.13 -7.78 23.72
CA GLN A 34 0.32 -6.70 24.60
C GLN A 34 1.44 -5.86 23.97
N PRO A 35 1.67 -4.63 24.49
CA PRO A 35 2.83 -3.84 24.09
C PRO A 35 4.13 -4.63 24.22
N GLY A 36 4.98 -4.55 23.18
CA GLY A 36 6.26 -5.27 23.11
C GLY A 36 6.16 -6.74 22.69
N ALA A 37 4.96 -7.33 22.64
CA ALA A 37 4.79 -8.65 22.06
C ALA A 37 4.93 -8.60 20.53
N GLN A 38 5.46 -9.68 19.95
CA GLN A 38 5.49 -9.89 18.50
C GLN A 38 4.86 -11.23 18.19
N VAL A 39 3.90 -11.23 17.26
CA VAL A 39 3.27 -12.44 16.74
C VAL A 39 3.53 -12.50 15.25
N THR A 40 4.13 -13.61 14.83
CA THR A 40 4.56 -13.82 13.46
C THR A 40 3.74 -14.96 12.86
N VAL A 41 2.98 -14.65 11.82
CA VAL A 41 2.08 -15.58 11.13
C VAL A 41 2.62 -15.81 9.72
N GLN A 42 3.05 -17.04 9.44
CA GLN A 42 3.63 -17.42 8.14
C GLN A 42 2.59 -17.65 7.05
N GLY A 43 1.34 -17.90 7.44
CA GLY A 43 0.21 -18.00 6.52
C GLY A 43 -0.69 -16.77 6.62
N ASP A 44 -1.98 -17.00 6.38
CA ASP A 44 -3.01 -15.97 6.45
C ASP A 44 -3.42 -15.63 7.90
N VAL A 45 -3.86 -14.40 8.09
CA VAL A 45 -4.63 -13.98 9.26
C VAL A 45 -6.07 -13.74 8.84
N GLN A 46 -7.00 -14.40 9.54
CA GLN A 46 -8.44 -14.20 9.41
C GLN A 46 -8.98 -13.77 10.77
N ASN A 47 -9.60 -12.59 10.84
CA ASN A 47 -10.27 -12.12 12.05
C ASN A 47 -11.75 -11.85 11.79
N ALA A 48 -12.60 -12.64 12.44
CA ALA A 48 -14.05 -12.45 12.55
C ALA A 48 -14.49 -12.13 13.99
N GLY A 49 -13.57 -12.13 14.95
CA GLY A 49 -13.79 -11.79 16.36
C GLY A 49 -13.19 -10.43 16.72
N THR A 50 -12.53 -10.35 17.88
CA THR A 50 -11.79 -9.14 18.33
C THR A 50 -10.30 -9.41 18.34
N LEU A 51 -9.53 -8.61 17.59
CA LEU A 51 -8.08 -8.63 17.60
C LEU A 51 -7.58 -7.32 18.22
N ASN A 52 -7.04 -7.43 19.44
CA ASN A 52 -6.43 -6.32 20.17
C ASN A 52 -4.92 -6.35 19.93
N ASN A 53 -4.42 -5.45 19.09
CA ASN A 53 -3.01 -5.39 18.69
C ASN A 53 -2.32 -4.15 19.26
N ASP A 54 -1.69 -4.30 20.42
CA ASP A 54 -0.83 -3.25 21.00
C ASP A 54 0.66 -3.54 20.79
N GLY A 55 0.98 -4.72 20.26
CA GLY A 55 2.32 -5.17 19.88
C GLY A 55 2.56 -5.12 18.36
N SER A 56 3.28 -6.10 17.84
CA SER A 56 3.60 -6.23 16.41
C SER A 56 3.05 -7.53 15.81
N LEU A 57 2.01 -7.41 14.98
CA LEU A 57 1.46 -8.51 14.18
C LEU A 57 2.12 -8.52 12.81
N ARG A 58 2.90 -9.56 12.52
CA ARG A 58 3.59 -9.75 11.25
C ARG A 58 2.92 -10.87 10.47
N VAL A 59 2.47 -10.58 9.25
CA VAL A 59 1.72 -11.51 8.40
C VAL A 59 2.42 -11.72 7.06
N GLN A 60 2.77 -12.96 6.71
CA GLN A 60 3.34 -13.26 5.39
C GLN A 60 2.28 -13.43 4.32
N GLY A 61 1.15 -14.06 4.68
CA GLY A 61 0.02 -14.30 3.81
C GLY A 61 -0.94 -13.13 3.74
N ASN A 62 -2.18 -13.42 3.39
CA ASN A 62 -3.26 -12.45 3.34
C ASN A 62 -3.69 -12.03 4.74
N TYR A 63 -4.11 -10.77 4.88
CA TYR A 63 -4.78 -10.28 6.08
C TYR A 63 -6.23 -9.95 5.75
N THR A 64 -7.16 -10.68 6.35
CA THR A 64 -8.61 -10.42 6.22
C THR A 64 -9.24 -10.19 7.56
N ASN A 65 -9.88 -9.04 7.72
CA ASN A 65 -10.54 -8.64 8.95
C ASN A 65 -11.99 -8.23 8.68
N THR A 66 -12.91 -9.07 9.12
CA THR A 66 -14.37 -8.83 9.11
C THR A 66 -14.92 -8.53 10.51
N GLY A 67 -14.13 -8.78 11.56
CA GLY A 67 -14.43 -8.43 12.94
C GLY A 67 -13.85 -7.07 13.37
N THR A 68 -13.60 -6.94 14.67
CA THR A 68 -13.02 -5.76 15.30
C THR A 68 -11.49 -5.87 15.35
N TYR A 69 -10.82 -4.81 14.90
CA TYR A 69 -9.40 -4.60 15.14
C TYR A 69 -9.25 -3.35 16.00
N ALA A 70 -8.74 -3.54 17.21
CA ALA A 70 -8.41 -2.44 18.12
C ALA A 70 -6.89 -2.40 18.32
N SER A 71 -6.34 -1.20 18.39
CA SER A 71 -4.90 -1.03 18.52
C SER A 71 -4.60 0.26 19.28
N ALA A 72 -3.73 0.18 20.28
CA ALA A 72 -3.09 1.33 20.87
C ALA A 72 -2.15 2.01 19.85
N ALA A 73 -1.68 3.21 20.15
CA ALA A 73 -0.80 3.98 19.25
C ALA A 73 0.50 3.24 18.86
N THR A 74 0.94 2.27 19.67
CA THR A 74 2.16 1.47 19.43
C THR A 74 1.94 0.23 18.59
N GLY A 75 0.69 -0.19 18.39
CA GLY A 75 0.39 -1.42 17.67
C GLY A 75 0.72 -1.32 16.19
N SER A 76 1.32 -2.37 15.63
CA SER A 76 1.67 -2.43 14.22
C SER A 76 1.14 -3.68 13.52
N LEU A 77 0.65 -3.49 12.29
CA LEU A 77 0.42 -4.55 11.32
C LEU A 77 1.52 -4.47 10.26
N GLU A 78 2.35 -5.50 10.18
CA GLU A 78 3.42 -5.62 9.19
C GLU A 78 3.07 -6.71 8.17
N MET A 79 2.93 -6.33 6.90
CA MET A 79 2.89 -7.27 5.80
C MET A 79 4.34 -7.59 5.39
N TYR A 80 4.82 -8.78 5.74
CA TYR A 80 6.22 -9.17 5.62
C TYR A 80 6.43 -10.44 4.78
N GLY A 81 7.67 -10.91 4.67
CA GLY A 81 7.99 -12.18 4.02
C GLY A 81 7.79 -12.14 2.51
N THR A 82 7.70 -13.32 1.89
CA THR A 82 7.64 -13.46 0.44
C THR A 82 6.20 -13.46 -0.10
N GLY A 83 6.06 -13.36 -1.42
CA GLY A 83 4.79 -13.54 -2.14
C GLY A 83 3.89 -12.31 -2.20
N ASN A 84 3.01 -12.30 -3.19
CA ASN A 84 1.98 -11.28 -3.33
C ASN A 84 0.79 -11.59 -2.41
N VAL A 85 0.24 -10.57 -1.77
CA VAL A 85 -0.82 -10.74 -0.76
C VAL A 85 -1.88 -9.65 -0.84
N ASN A 86 -3.04 -9.96 -0.29
CA ASN A 86 -4.14 -9.03 -0.12
C ASN A 86 -4.23 -8.56 1.34
N LEU A 87 -4.58 -7.29 1.51
CA LEU A 87 -4.93 -6.70 2.79
C LEU A 87 -6.35 -6.14 2.73
N ALA A 88 -7.23 -6.73 3.54
CA ALA A 88 -8.60 -6.31 3.77
C ALA A 88 -8.75 -5.97 5.26
N SER A 89 -8.57 -4.70 5.63
CA SER A 89 -8.66 -4.24 7.03
C SER A 89 -10.11 -4.11 7.55
N GLY A 90 -11.10 -4.18 6.66
CA GLY A 90 -12.49 -3.86 6.98
C GLY A 90 -12.65 -2.38 7.30
N ASN A 91 -13.60 -2.04 8.18
CA ASN A 91 -13.85 -0.65 8.58
C ASN A 91 -12.96 -0.17 9.75
N ASN A 92 -11.92 -0.92 10.09
CA ASN A 92 -11.09 -0.63 11.26
C ASN A 92 -9.93 0.30 10.93
N VAL A 93 -9.39 0.93 11.97
CA VAL A 93 -8.24 1.82 11.87
C VAL A 93 -6.99 1.07 12.34
N ILE A 94 -5.99 0.99 11.48
CA ILE A 94 -4.69 0.42 11.82
C ILE A 94 -3.82 1.54 12.40
N SER A 95 -3.27 1.37 13.60
CA SER A 95 -2.39 2.40 14.19
C SER A 95 -1.15 2.61 13.32
N ASN A 96 -0.33 1.57 13.12
CA ASN A 96 0.84 1.61 12.26
C ASN A 96 0.75 0.51 11.21
N LEU A 97 0.74 0.87 9.92
CA LEU A 97 0.82 -0.08 8.82
C LEU A 97 2.23 -0.10 8.25
N ILE A 98 2.84 -1.28 8.18
CA ILE A 98 4.19 -1.48 7.67
C ILE A 98 4.14 -2.47 6.51
N ILE A 99 4.75 -2.11 5.39
CA ILE A 99 4.94 -3.00 4.23
C ILE A 99 6.44 -3.26 4.10
N ASN A 100 6.82 -4.51 4.32
CA ASN A 100 8.21 -4.95 4.41
C ASN A 100 8.37 -6.36 3.85
N LYS A 101 8.02 -6.50 2.56
CA LYS A 101 8.16 -7.76 1.83
C LYS A 101 9.63 -8.12 1.63
N SER A 102 9.93 -9.35 1.26
CA SER A 102 11.32 -9.80 1.04
C SER A 102 11.90 -9.21 -0.24
N LEU A 103 11.10 -9.14 -1.31
CA LEU A 103 11.52 -8.68 -2.63
C LEU A 103 10.85 -7.36 -3.03
N ALA A 104 11.52 -6.58 -3.87
CA ALA A 104 11.01 -5.29 -4.31
C ALA A 104 9.80 -5.41 -5.27
N SER A 105 9.68 -6.55 -5.95
CA SER A 105 8.60 -6.86 -6.89
C SER A 105 7.34 -7.43 -6.22
N GLU A 106 7.40 -7.75 -4.93
CA GLU A 106 6.27 -8.35 -4.21
C GLU A 106 5.23 -7.29 -3.85
N VAL A 107 3.96 -7.63 -4.08
CA VAL A 107 2.86 -6.69 -4.04
C VAL A 107 1.92 -6.98 -2.87
N VAL A 108 1.64 -5.95 -2.08
CA VAL A 108 0.51 -5.92 -1.16
C VAL A 108 -0.62 -5.14 -1.82
N THR A 109 -1.75 -5.80 -2.07
CA THR A 109 -2.94 -5.19 -2.67
C THR A 109 -3.96 -4.88 -1.60
N LEU A 110 -4.33 -3.60 -1.47
CA LEU A 110 -5.50 -3.22 -0.68
C LEU A 110 -6.76 -3.60 -1.45
N THR A 111 -7.58 -4.48 -0.88
CA THR A 111 -8.85 -4.89 -1.50
C THR A 111 -10.06 -4.10 -0.98
N ALA A 112 -9.84 -3.28 0.04
CA ALA A 112 -10.80 -2.33 0.58
C ALA A 112 -10.05 -1.10 1.13
N ASN A 113 -10.78 0.01 1.32
CA ASN A 113 -10.25 1.21 1.95
C ASN A 113 -9.58 0.86 3.28
N THR A 114 -8.34 1.30 3.46
CA THR A 114 -7.57 1.02 4.68
C THR A 114 -7.20 2.32 5.35
N THR A 115 -7.64 2.51 6.58
CA THR A 115 -7.36 3.73 7.35
C THR A 115 -6.21 3.51 8.32
N VAL A 116 -5.24 4.43 8.31
CA VAL A 116 -4.13 4.48 9.26
C VAL A 116 -4.18 5.75 10.11
N SER A 117 -3.86 5.66 11.40
CA SER A 117 -3.96 6.80 12.33
C SER A 117 -2.62 7.33 12.84
N ASN A 118 -1.64 6.45 13.10
CA ASN A 118 -0.36 6.84 13.70
C ASN A 118 0.79 6.86 12.68
N GLY A 119 0.80 5.94 11.71
CA GLY A 119 1.85 5.95 10.69
C GLY A 119 1.68 4.93 9.58
N PHE A 120 2.33 5.23 8.47
CA PHE A 120 2.54 4.29 7.36
C PHE A 120 4.03 4.20 7.03
N THR A 121 4.53 2.98 6.85
CA THR A 121 5.92 2.72 6.44
C THR A 121 5.96 1.74 5.28
N LEU A 122 6.64 2.11 4.20
CA LEU A 122 6.95 1.23 3.07
C LEU A 122 8.47 1.05 2.96
N THR A 123 8.96 -0.07 3.47
CA THR A 123 10.39 -0.41 3.48
C THR A 123 10.78 -1.21 2.24
N GLN A 124 9.98 -2.21 1.89
CA GLN A 124 10.25 -3.14 0.79
C GLN A 124 8.96 -3.72 0.22
N GLY A 125 8.99 -4.11 -1.06
CA GLY A 125 7.80 -4.46 -1.84
C GLY A 125 7.12 -3.24 -2.46
N ILE A 126 5.88 -3.45 -2.89
CA ILE A 126 4.97 -2.47 -3.49
C ILE A 126 3.65 -2.52 -2.71
N LEU A 127 3.13 -1.34 -2.34
CA LEU A 127 1.74 -1.22 -1.93
C LEU A 127 0.91 -0.73 -3.13
N THR A 128 -0.17 -1.42 -3.46
CA THR A 128 -1.12 -0.95 -4.47
C THR A 128 -2.54 -0.89 -3.93
N THR A 129 -3.29 0.14 -4.33
CA THR A 129 -4.74 0.22 -4.09
C THR A 129 -5.55 -0.27 -5.29
N ASN A 130 -4.87 -0.88 -6.27
CA ASN A 130 -5.44 -1.35 -7.53
C ASN A 130 -6.27 -0.25 -8.23
N PRO A 131 -5.64 0.81 -8.77
CA PRO A 131 -6.33 2.02 -9.21
C PRO A 131 -7.31 1.86 -10.38
N THR A 132 -7.44 0.67 -10.94
CA THR A 132 -8.39 0.35 -12.02
C THR A 132 -9.72 -0.23 -11.51
N VAL A 133 -9.84 -0.56 -10.22
CA VAL A 133 -11.07 -1.12 -9.64
C VAL A 133 -12.12 -0.05 -9.35
N THR A 134 -13.38 -0.43 -9.50
CA THR A 134 -14.55 0.39 -9.13
C THR A 134 -15.39 -0.39 -8.12
N PRO A 135 -15.68 0.15 -6.92
CA PRO A 135 -15.31 1.49 -6.43
C PRO A 135 -13.80 1.62 -6.14
N ALA A 136 -13.27 2.84 -6.25
CA ALA A 136 -11.87 3.11 -6.01
C ALA A 136 -11.48 2.84 -4.54
N VAL A 137 -10.41 2.09 -4.34
CA VAL A 137 -9.81 1.81 -3.03
C VAL A 137 -8.68 2.82 -2.76
N ALA A 138 -8.54 3.25 -1.51
CA ALA A 138 -7.49 4.16 -1.07
C ALA A 138 -6.82 3.73 0.24
N LEU A 139 -5.54 4.08 0.39
CA LEU A 139 -4.88 4.21 1.68
C LEU A 139 -5.28 5.58 2.28
N ILE A 140 -5.94 5.56 3.43
CA ILE A 140 -6.53 6.74 4.06
C ILE A 140 -5.75 7.09 5.32
N ALA A 141 -5.39 8.36 5.50
CA ALA A 141 -4.74 8.83 6.71
C ALA A 141 -5.11 10.28 7.01
N GLY A 142 -4.98 10.72 8.27
CA GLY A 142 -5.07 12.15 8.58
C GLY A 142 -3.95 12.94 7.89
N ALA A 143 -4.18 14.23 7.62
CA ALA A 143 -3.24 15.09 6.90
C ALA A 143 -1.84 15.16 7.54
N THR A 144 -1.75 15.04 8.86
CA THR A 144 -0.48 15.06 9.62
C THR A 144 0.13 13.69 9.87
N THR A 145 -0.57 12.60 9.51
CA THR A 145 -0.09 11.23 9.78
C THR A 145 1.22 10.98 9.02
N PRO A 146 2.33 10.63 9.69
CA PRO A 146 3.62 10.45 9.04
C PRO A 146 3.62 9.26 8.07
N PHE A 147 4.10 9.50 6.86
CA PHE A 147 4.39 8.45 5.87
C PHE A 147 5.91 8.37 5.68
N THR A 148 6.47 7.19 5.84
CA THR A 148 7.91 6.91 5.68
C THR A 148 8.12 5.93 4.54
N PHE A 149 9.03 6.24 3.64
CA PHE A 149 9.36 5.39 2.50
C PHE A 149 10.85 5.14 2.46
N ALA A 150 11.25 3.90 2.20
CA ALA A 150 12.62 3.62 1.78
C ALA A 150 12.88 4.21 0.39
N VAL A 151 14.16 4.32 0.02
CA VAL A 151 14.59 4.87 -1.28
C VAL A 151 13.94 4.11 -2.44
N GLY A 152 13.38 4.85 -3.40
CA GLY A 152 12.75 4.29 -4.59
C GLY A 152 11.41 3.60 -4.34
N LYS A 153 10.79 3.79 -3.17
CA LYS A 153 9.48 3.21 -2.84
C LYS A 153 8.33 4.18 -3.05
N GLU A 154 7.20 3.63 -3.48
CA GLU A 154 5.98 4.37 -3.72
C GLU A 154 4.72 3.50 -3.55
N VAL A 155 3.60 4.15 -3.23
CA VAL A 155 2.26 3.57 -3.28
C VAL A 155 1.71 3.77 -4.69
N ILE A 156 1.34 2.68 -5.34
CA ILE A 156 0.62 2.69 -6.61
C ILE A 156 -0.88 2.82 -6.33
N GLY A 157 -1.53 3.80 -6.95
CA GLY A 157 -2.94 4.09 -6.78
C GLY A 157 -3.22 5.24 -5.83
N SER A 158 -4.31 5.14 -5.05
CA SER A 158 -4.92 6.26 -4.36
C SER A 158 -4.47 6.39 -2.91
N VAL A 159 -3.94 7.57 -2.56
CA VAL A 159 -3.73 7.99 -1.17
C VAL A 159 -4.68 9.13 -0.86
N ARG A 160 -5.50 8.98 0.19
CA ARG A 160 -6.42 10.01 0.68
C ARG A 160 -5.95 10.57 2.01
N ARG A 161 -5.80 11.88 2.08
CA ARG A 161 -5.53 12.65 3.30
C ARG A 161 -6.81 13.31 3.78
N THR A 162 -7.23 13.03 5.00
CA THR A 162 -8.42 13.62 5.64
C THR A 162 -8.05 14.67 6.68
N SER A 163 -9.04 15.42 7.16
CA SER A 163 -8.82 16.52 8.13
C SER A 163 -7.78 17.51 7.63
N TRP A 164 -7.91 17.87 6.35
CA TRP A 164 -6.93 18.64 5.63
C TRP A 164 -6.89 20.10 6.12
N THR A 165 -5.68 20.66 6.17
CA THR A 165 -5.40 22.03 6.62
C THR A 165 -4.46 22.70 5.63
N ALA A 166 -4.73 23.96 5.26
CA ALA A 166 -3.88 24.73 4.36
C ALA A 166 -2.50 25.08 4.96
N GLY A 167 -1.56 25.46 4.09
CA GLY A 167 -0.26 26.03 4.45
C GLY A 167 0.84 25.02 4.84
N ALA A 168 0.57 23.72 4.81
CA ALA A 168 1.57 22.68 5.09
C ALA A 168 1.65 21.66 3.94
N ALA A 169 2.87 21.40 3.47
CA ALA A 169 3.13 20.37 2.47
C ALA A 169 2.88 18.97 3.06
N ARG A 170 2.05 18.16 2.40
CA ARG A 170 1.77 16.79 2.81
C ARG A 170 2.23 15.79 1.76
N VAL A 171 2.84 14.70 2.25
CA VAL A 171 3.30 13.57 1.44
C VAL A 171 2.12 12.68 1.06
N PHE A 172 2.07 12.22 -0.19
CA PHE A 172 1.11 11.22 -0.66
C PHE A 172 1.82 9.91 -1.02
N ASN A 173 1.93 9.61 -2.31
CA ASN A 173 2.33 8.30 -2.82
C ASN A 173 3.80 7.95 -2.58
N GLN A 174 4.68 8.95 -2.44
CA GLN A 174 6.10 8.78 -2.20
C GLN A 174 6.70 10.08 -1.63
N PRO A 175 7.94 10.11 -1.10
CA PRO A 175 8.49 11.26 -0.37
C PRO A 175 8.44 12.60 -1.12
N ASN A 176 8.56 12.55 -2.45
CA ASN A 176 8.59 13.73 -3.31
C ASN A 176 7.22 14.10 -3.92
N MET A 177 6.16 13.30 -3.67
CA MET A 177 4.79 13.68 -4.01
C MET A 177 4.21 14.55 -2.89
N LEU A 178 4.35 15.87 -3.05
CA LEU A 178 3.92 16.86 -2.06
C LEU A 178 2.78 17.70 -2.61
N VAL A 179 1.77 17.95 -1.77
CA VAL A 179 0.70 18.91 -2.04
C VAL A 179 0.58 19.87 -0.86
N THR A 180 0.53 21.16 -1.15
CA THR A 180 0.18 22.22 -0.21
C THR A 180 -1.01 22.98 -0.79
N THR A 181 -2.09 23.17 -0.03
CA THR A 181 -3.16 24.10 -0.46
C THR A 181 -2.95 25.46 0.20
N ASN A 182 -3.21 26.51 -0.55
CA ASN A 182 -3.05 27.91 -0.15
C ASN A 182 -4.29 28.71 -0.56
N GLY A 183 -4.59 29.78 0.18
CA GLY A 183 -5.73 30.65 -0.12
C GLY A 183 -7.10 29.96 -0.13
N GLY A 184 -8.16 30.74 -0.34
CA GLY A 184 -9.52 30.24 -0.47
C GLY A 184 -10.04 29.40 0.71
N THR A 185 -11.09 28.62 0.46
CA THR A 185 -11.64 27.66 1.42
C THR A 185 -10.92 26.33 1.25
N THR A 186 -10.31 25.85 2.33
CA THR A 186 -9.55 24.59 2.36
C THR A 186 -10.48 23.38 2.18
N PRO A 187 -10.11 22.36 1.37
CA PRO A 187 -10.88 21.12 1.28
C PRO A 187 -10.82 20.34 2.61
N THR A 188 -11.82 19.50 2.88
CA THR A 188 -11.79 18.62 4.07
C THR A 188 -10.89 17.41 3.84
N ASP A 189 -10.89 16.90 2.60
CA ASP A 189 -10.09 15.75 2.17
C ASP A 189 -9.46 16.01 0.79
N LEU A 190 -8.26 15.48 0.59
CA LEU A 190 -7.59 15.41 -0.72
C LEU A 190 -7.18 13.97 -1.03
N THR A 191 -7.42 13.54 -2.26
CA THR A 191 -6.97 12.25 -2.80
C THR A 191 -6.02 12.49 -3.96
N VAL A 192 -4.87 11.82 -3.92
CA VAL A 192 -3.95 11.73 -5.06
C VAL A 192 -3.91 10.27 -5.51
N THR A 193 -4.26 10.04 -6.77
CA THR A 193 -4.08 8.74 -7.43
C THR A 193 -2.88 8.83 -8.36
N MET A 194 -1.89 7.96 -8.16
CA MET A 194 -0.70 7.87 -9.01
C MET A 194 -0.65 6.51 -9.70
N ILE A 195 -0.48 6.50 -11.02
CA ILE A 195 -0.34 5.28 -11.82
C ILE A 195 0.98 5.36 -12.61
N PRO A 196 1.99 4.54 -12.29
CA PRO A 196 3.20 4.43 -13.11
C PRO A 196 2.88 3.74 -14.43
N ASN A 197 3.56 4.14 -15.50
CA ASN A 197 3.28 3.72 -16.87
C ASN A 197 1.80 3.90 -17.29
N GLY A 198 1.11 4.88 -16.72
CA GLY A 198 -0.20 5.32 -17.19
C GLY A 198 -0.04 6.09 -18.49
N ASP A 199 0.18 5.38 -19.60
CA ASP A 199 0.45 5.90 -20.94
C ASP A 199 -0.65 6.89 -21.37
N PRO A 200 -0.36 8.19 -21.45
CA PRO A 200 -1.15 9.10 -22.26
C PRO A 200 -1.08 8.58 -23.69
N THR A 201 -2.22 8.42 -24.35
CA THR A 201 -2.34 7.71 -25.64
C THR A 201 -1.68 8.43 -26.83
N GLN A 202 -0.84 9.42 -26.60
CA GLN A 202 -0.20 10.25 -27.62
C GLN A 202 1.31 9.98 -27.57
N ALA A 203 1.94 9.76 -28.72
CA ALA A 203 3.37 9.43 -28.82
C ALA A 203 4.28 10.65 -28.55
N GLU A 204 4.13 11.26 -27.37
CA GLU A 204 4.75 12.53 -26.98
C GLU A 204 6.02 12.35 -26.13
N ARG A 205 6.72 13.47 -25.93
CA ARG A 205 7.84 13.60 -24.99
C ARG A 205 7.27 13.78 -23.59
N GLU A 206 7.27 12.72 -22.79
CA GLU A 206 6.49 12.72 -21.56
C GLU A 206 7.16 11.91 -20.44
N VAL A 207 6.64 12.12 -19.23
CA VAL A 207 6.82 11.22 -18.10
C VAL A 207 5.69 10.21 -18.15
N LYS A 208 6.00 8.92 -18.17
CA LYS A 208 5.02 7.83 -18.14
C LYS A 208 4.35 7.67 -16.76
N ARG A 209 3.69 8.72 -16.27
CA ARG A 209 2.91 8.73 -15.04
C ARG A 209 1.64 9.53 -15.20
N LYS A 210 0.57 8.99 -14.65
CA LYS A 210 -0.70 9.70 -14.51
C LYS A 210 -0.94 10.05 -13.05
N PHE A 211 -1.23 11.32 -12.80
CA PHE A 211 -1.73 11.82 -11.52
C PHE A 211 -3.17 12.27 -11.67
N ASN A 212 -4.04 11.81 -10.78
CA ASN A 212 -5.41 12.31 -10.66
C ASN A 212 -5.62 12.88 -9.26
N PHE A 213 -6.21 14.07 -9.20
CA PHE A 213 -6.50 14.77 -7.94
C PHE A 213 -8.00 14.87 -7.77
N ALA A 214 -8.47 14.56 -6.58
CA ALA A 214 -9.86 14.75 -6.19
C ALA A 214 -9.92 15.35 -4.78
N GLN A 215 -10.92 16.19 -4.54
CA GLN A 215 -11.13 16.85 -3.26
C GLN A 215 -12.57 16.71 -2.79
N THR A 216 -12.76 16.76 -1.47
CA THR A 216 -14.08 16.97 -0.86
C THR A 216 -14.12 18.36 -0.25
N GLY A 217 -15.16 19.13 -0.59
CA GLY A 217 -15.29 20.52 -0.17
C GLY A 217 -14.20 21.44 -0.73
N GLY A 218 -14.04 22.60 -0.11
CA GLY A 218 -13.14 23.66 -0.54
C GLY A 218 -13.65 24.44 -1.76
N SER A 219 -13.19 25.69 -1.91
CA SER A 219 -13.53 26.53 -3.06
C SER A 219 -12.50 27.64 -3.23
N GLY A 220 -12.09 27.91 -4.48
CA GLY A 220 -11.20 29.03 -4.80
C GLY A 220 -9.83 28.96 -4.15
N PHE A 221 -9.38 27.78 -3.71
CA PHE A 221 -8.03 27.57 -3.20
C PHE A 221 -7.06 27.36 -4.37
N THR A 222 -5.80 27.71 -4.14
CA THR A 222 -4.67 27.34 -5.00
C THR A 222 -3.89 26.19 -4.36
N ALA A 223 -3.06 25.50 -5.13
CA ALA A 223 -2.21 24.44 -4.60
C ALA A 223 -0.82 24.47 -5.23
N ASP A 224 0.19 24.32 -4.38
CA ASP A 224 1.56 24.00 -4.81
C ASP A 224 1.70 22.48 -4.83
N VAL A 225 2.09 21.94 -5.97
CA VAL A 225 2.21 20.49 -6.18
C VAL A 225 3.62 20.16 -6.65
N ARG A 226 4.28 19.22 -5.97
CA ARG A 226 5.54 18.61 -6.42
C ARG A 226 5.23 17.24 -6.98
N PHE A 227 5.57 17.04 -8.26
CA PHE A 227 5.39 15.79 -8.98
C PHE A 227 6.71 14.99 -9.01
N PRO A 228 6.73 13.75 -8.53
CA PRO A 228 7.89 12.88 -8.65
C PRO A 228 7.84 12.03 -9.92
N TYR A 229 9.02 11.77 -10.48
CA TYR A 229 9.24 10.83 -11.57
C TYR A 229 10.61 10.17 -11.41
N ALA A 230 10.81 9.03 -12.06
CA ALA A 230 12.11 8.40 -12.24
C ALA A 230 12.62 8.65 -13.66
N ASP A 231 13.95 8.76 -13.83
CA ASP A 231 14.55 9.04 -15.15
C ASP A 231 14.17 7.99 -16.21
N GLY A 232 14.00 6.72 -15.79
CA GLY A 232 13.54 5.64 -16.68
C GLY A 232 12.09 5.78 -17.15
N GLU A 233 11.32 6.71 -16.60
CA GLU A 233 9.95 7.01 -17.03
C GLU A 233 9.89 8.09 -18.12
N LEU A 234 11.02 8.70 -18.48
CA LEU A 234 11.10 9.63 -19.59
C LEU A 234 11.05 8.87 -20.93
N THR A 235 10.20 9.30 -21.86
CA THR A 235 10.26 8.78 -23.22
C THR A 235 11.55 9.24 -23.90
N GLY A 236 12.20 8.35 -24.66
CA GLY A 236 13.60 8.43 -25.14
C GLY A 236 13.97 9.58 -26.09
N THR A 237 13.14 10.62 -26.18
CA THR A 237 13.45 11.88 -26.87
C THR A 237 13.25 13.12 -26.00
N ASN A 238 12.93 12.96 -24.71
CA ASN A 238 12.80 14.08 -23.79
C ASN A 238 14.20 14.56 -23.36
N THR A 239 14.64 15.67 -23.94
CA THR A 239 15.95 16.30 -23.71
C THR A 239 15.83 17.65 -23.00
N GLU A 240 14.65 17.98 -22.47
CA GLU A 240 14.38 19.30 -21.89
C GLU A 240 15.08 19.44 -20.54
N GLN A 241 15.64 20.63 -20.28
CA GLN A 241 16.35 20.93 -19.03
C GLN A 241 15.38 21.02 -17.83
N GLY A 242 14.08 21.19 -18.07
CA GLY A 242 13.05 21.22 -17.04
C GLY A 242 11.73 20.67 -17.59
N LEU A 243 11.06 19.85 -16.78
CA LEU A 243 9.75 19.29 -17.09
C LEU A 243 8.66 20.20 -16.55
N VAL A 244 7.63 20.44 -17.35
CA VAL A 244 6.44 21.21 -16.93
C VAL A 244 5.22 20.29 -16.82
N PRO A 245 4.37 20.46 -15.80
CA PRO A 245 3.07 19.78 -15.76
C PRO A 245 2.22 20.25 -16.94
N TRP A 246 1.65 19.31 -17.69
CA TRP A 246 0.67 19.58 -18.74
C TRP A 246 -0.60 18.79 -18.45
N LYS A 247 -1.73 19.30 -18.94
CA LYS A 247 -3.02 18.62 -18.87
C LYS A 247 -3.60 18.62 -20.28
N LEU A 248 -4.01 17.45 -20.77
CA LEU A 248 -4.82 17.40 -21.97
C LEU A 248 -6.17 18.07 -21.68
N VAL A 249 -6.42 19.19 -22.36
CA VAL A 249 -7.74 19.84 -22.38
C VAL A 249 -8.50 19.19 -23.53
N ALA A 250 -9.51 18.39 -23.20
CA ALA A 250 -10.46 17.85 -24.17
C ALA A 250 -11.49 18.92 -24.56
#